data_AF-A0A1L9S4H1-F1
#
_entry.id   AF-A0A1L9S4H1-F1
#
_cell.length_a   1.000
_cell.length_b   1.000
_cell.length_c   1.000
_cell.angle_alpha   90.00
_cell.angle_beta   90.00
_cell.angle_gamma   90.00
#
_symmetry.space_group_name_H-M   'P 1'
#
loop_
_entity.id
_entity.type
_entity.pdbx_description
1 polymer ?
#
loop_
_entity_poly.entity_id
_entity_poly.type
_entity_poly.pdbx_seq_one_letter_code
_entity_poly.pdbx_strand_id
1 'polypeptide(L)'
;MLYLWLSLPIHDTVVFYLDEYTRADLVNRFGGKVRRLFLLPLQQRSVVLGGCKKGGHIRWHQLATEEEVLSSDFRDGCLNIHVVSVGIEDPGAGVLAMSATDLRKFTHDFGVDLDEIRKLGKEEMECLFGWLRDAGMLDYSDVLLNQVPAYINLPEALAQIPLMTRTPVTKSIAHSTPS
;
A
#
# COMPACT_ATOMS: atom_id res chain seq x y z
N MET A 1 3.21 12.08 -6.41
CA MET A 1 3.56 11.33 -5.18
C MET A 1 3.86 9.85 -5.51
N LEU A 2 4.65 9.14 -4.70
CA LEU A 2 4.83 7.69 -4.82
C LEU A 2 3.93 6.98 -3.81
N TYR A 3 3.22 5.94 -4.25
CA TYR A 3 2.27 5.19 -3.44
C TYR A 3 2.60 3.70 -3.39
N LEU A 4 2.41 3.09 -2.23
CA LEU A 4 2.52 1.65 -1.99
C LEU A 4 1.24 1.13 -1.34
N TRP A 5 0.62 0.13 -1.97
CA TRP A 5 -0.45 -0.67 -1.40
C TRP A 5 0.11 -2.03 -0.99
N LEU A 6 -0.23 -2.47 0.21
CA LEU A 6 0.13 -3.78 0.77
C LEU A 6 -1.13 -4.50 1.24
N SER A 7 -1.25 -5.77 0.85
CA SER A 7 -2.27 -6.66 1.42
C SER A 7 -1.67 -7.50 2.54
N LEU A 8 -2.11 -7.23 3.76
CA LEU A 8 -1.76 -7.98 4.96
C LEU A 8 -2.84 -9.03 5.26
N PRO A 9 -2.50 -10.32 5.38
CA PRO A 9 -3.44 -11.35 5.83
C PRO A 9 -3.97 -11.01 7.22
N ILE A 10 -5.28 -11.13 7.45
CA ILE A 10 -5.83 -11.01 8.80
C ILE A 10 -5.43 -12.26 9.60
N HIS A 11 -4.95 -12.05 10.82
CA HIS A 11 -4.71 -13.13 11.76
C HIS A 11 -5.88 -13.18 12.77
N ASP A 12 -6.70 -14.24 12.75
CA ASP A 12 -7.95 -14.39 13.53
C ASP A 12 -7.76 -14.52 15.06
N THR A 13 -6.59 -14.14 15.59
CA THR A 13 -6.30 -14.25 17.02
C THR A 13 -6.41 -12.88 17.69
N VAL A 14 -7.25 -12.82 18.72
CA VAL A 14 -7.34 -11.82 19.81
C VAL A 14 -6.77 -10.44 19.46
N VAL A 15 -7.65 -9.45 19.36
CA VAL A 15 -7.30 -8.03 19.20
C VAL A 15 -6.13 -7.66 20.14
N PHE A 16 -4.96 -7.40 19.55
CA PHE A 16 -3.76 -7.02 20.29
C PHE A 16 -3.72 -5.50 20.44
N TYR A 17 -3.91 -5.03 21.67
CA TYR A 17 -3.62 -3.65 22.03
C TYR A 17 -2.11 -3.47 22.20
N LEU A 18 -1.53 -2.51 21.49
CA LEU A 18 -0.14 -2.11 21.68
C LEU A 18 -0.04 -1.20 22.92
N ASP A 19 0.80 -1.57 23.88
CA ASP A 19 1.22 -0.62 24.91
C ASP A 19 2.04 0.52 24.28
N GLU A 20 2.20 1.61 25.03
CA GLU A 20 2.87 2.82 24.54
C GLU A 20 4.31 2.59 24.05
N TYR A 21 5.07 1.72 24.73
CA TYR A 21 6.47 1.44 24.37
C TYR A 21 6.55 0.58 23.12
N THR A 22 5.79 -0.51 23.06
CA THR A 22 5.75 -1.41 21.89
C THR A 22 5.26 -0.66 20.65
N ARG A 23 4.28 0.22 20.82
CA ARG A 23 3.81 1.14 19.77
C ARG A 23 4.92 2.05 19.26
N ALA A 24 5.57 2.79 20.15
CA ALA A 24 6.61 3.75 19.76
C ALA A 24 7.78 3.05 19.05
N ASP A 25 8.18 1.88 19.54
CA ASP A 25 9.18 1.04 18.89
C ASP A 25 8.75 0.63 17.47
N LEU A 26 7.51 0.12 17.32
CA LEU A 26 6.98 -0.30 16.02
C LEU A 26 6.92 0.86 15.02
N VAL A 27 6.44 2.04 15.43
CA VAL A 27 6.40 3.25 14.58
C VAL A 27 7.80 3.61 14.09
N ASN A 28 8.78 3.66 15.00
CA ASN A 28 10.15 4.04 14.65
C ASN A 28 10.80 3.02 13.71
N ARG A 29 10.73 1.73 14.04
CA ARG A 29 11.39 0.68 13.27
C ARG A 29 10.73 0.47 11.90
N PHE A 30 9.41 0.47 11.82
CA PHE A 30 8.69 0.24 10.57
C PHE A 30 8.70 1.48 9.69
N GLY A 31 8.42 2.67 10.25
CA GLY A 31 8.45 3.93 9.50
C GLY A 31 9.81 4.20 8.86
N GLY A 32 10.90 3.97 9.61
CA GLY A 32 12.25 4.07 9.07
C GLY A 32 12.51 3.11 7.91
N LYS A 33 11.97 1.89 7.97
CA LYS A 33 12.09 0.92 6.87
C LYS A 33 11.22 1.30 5.67
N VAL A 34 10.01 1.81 5.86
CA VAL A 34 9.17 2.29 4.75
C VAL A 34 9.89 3.42 4.01
N ARG A 35 10.38 4.45 4.71
CA ARG A 35 11.15 5.53 4.06
C ARG A 35 12.36 4.99 3.30
N ARG A 36 13.09 4.05 3.91
CA ARG A 36 14.25 3.42 3.28
C ARG A 36 13.88 2.63 2.04
N LEU A 37 12.75 1.91 2.04
CA LEU A 37 12.20 1.23 0.86
C LEU A 37 11.95 2.24 -0.26
N PHE A 38 11.33 3.38 0.04
CA PHE A 38 11.05 4.43 -0.93
C PHE A 38 12.33 5.12 -1.46
N LEU A 39 13.44 5.06 -0.74
CA LEU A 39 14.75 5.55 -1.21
C LEU A 39 15.48 4.58 -2.16
N LEU A 40 15.13 3.29 -2.15
CA LEU A 40 15.78 2.28 -3.00
C LEU A 40 15.51 2.50 -4.49
N PRO A 41 16.42 2.06 -5.38
CA PRO A 41 16.12 1.90 -6.80
C PRO A 41 14.90 1.00 -7.01
N LEU A 42 14.11 1.29 -8.05
CA LEU A 42 12.87 0.56 -8.34
C LEU A 42 13.08 -0.97 -8.38
N GLN A 43 14.17 -1.43 -8.98
CA GLN A 43 14.48 -2.87 -9.04
C GLN A 43 14.66 -3.49 -7.65
N GLN A 44 15.32 -2.80 -6.73
CA GLN A 44 15.49 -3.28 -5.35
C GLN A 44 14.18 -3.23 -4.56
N ARG A 45 13.32 -2.21 -4.77
CA ARG A 45 11.96 -2.18 -4.18
C ARG A 45 11.17 -3.42 -4.57
N SER A 46 11.15 -3.74 -5.86
CA SER A 46 10.46 -4.93 -6.38
C SER A 46 11.03 -6.24 -5.81
N VAL A 47 12.34 -6.31 -5.59
CA VAL A 47 12.97 -7.48 -4.93
C VAL A 47 12.51 -7.62 -3.48
N VAL A 48 12.48 -6.52 -2.72
CA VAL A 48 12.00 -6.53 -1.32
C VAL A 48 10.54 -6.98 -1.27
N LEU A 49 9.66 -6.33 -2.03
CA LEU A 49 8.22 -6.64 -2.02
C LEU A 49 7.95 -8.08 -2.47
N GLY A 50 8.61 -8.53 -3.55
CA GLY A 50 8.53 -9.92 -4.00
C GLY A 50 9.09 -10.92 -2.99
N GLY A 51 10.10 -10.54 -2.21
CA GLY A 51 10.63 -11.33 -1.10
C GLY A 51 9.64 -11.43 0.05
N CYS A 52 9.02 -10.32 0.45
CA CYS A 52 7.99 -10.31 1.50
C CYS A 52 6.79 -11.16 1.12
N LYS A 53 6.38 -11.13 -0.15
CA LYS A 53 5.32 -12.00 -0.68
C LYS A 53 5.71 -13.48 -0.60
N LYS A 54 6.92 -13.84 -1.04
CA LYS A 54 7.44 -15.22 -0.96
C LYS A 54 7.54 -15.72 0.49
N GLY A 55 7.87 -14.83 1.43
CA GLY A 55 7.87 -15.12 2.87
C GLY A 55 6.47 -15.22 3.49
N GLY A 56 5.41 -14.88 2.76
CA GLY A 56 4.03 -14.91 3.26
C GLY A 56 3.67 -13.74 4.20
N HIS A 57 4.51 -12.70 4.25
CA HIS A 57 4.26 -11.49 5.04
C HIS A 57 3.16 -10.62 4.43
N ILE A 58 3.09 -10.60 3.09
CA ILE A 58 2.03 -9.95 2.31
C ILE A 58 1.44 -10.94 1.30
N ARG A 59 0.19 -10.72 0.88
CA ARG A 59 -0.43 -11.48 -0.23
C ARG A 59 -0.10 -10.89 -1.60
N TRP A 60 -0.15 -9.56 -1.67
CA TRP A 60 0.16 -8.79 -2.87
C TRP A 60 0.60 -7.37 -2.49
N HIS A 61 1.23 -6.69 -3.45
CA HIS A 61 1.57 -5.28 -3.43
C HIS A 61 1.20 -4.59 -4.74
N GLN A 62 1.06 -3.28 -4.67
CA GLN A 62 1.08 -2.40 -5.83
C GLN A 62 1.91 -1.17 -5.48
N LEU A 63 2.84 -0.81 -6.36
CA LEU A 63 3.68 0.38 -6.28
C LEU A 63 3.38 1.22 -7.52
N ALA A 64 2.95 2.46 -7.34
CA ALA A 64 2.55 3.35 -8.43
C ALA A 64 2.87 4.81 -8.12
N THR A 65 3.01 5.62 -9.16
CA THR A 65 2.85 7.07 -9.07
C THR A 65 1.41 7.45 -9.39
N GLU A 66 1.13 8.74 -9.52
CA GLU A 66 -0.17 9.22 -10.01
C GLU A 66 -0.37 8.89 -11.49
N GLU A 67 0.72 8.75 -12.24
CA GLU A 67 0.72 8.54 -13.69
C GLU A 67 0.84 7.07 -14.10
N GLU A 68 1.57 6.24 -13.34
CA GLU A 68 1.88 4.87 -13.76
C GLU A 68 2.03 3.85 -12.63
N VAL A 69 1.76 2.58 -12.94
CA VAL A 69 2.05 1.44 -12.07
C VAL A 69 3.48 0.95 -12.33
N LEU A 70 4.34 1.04 -11.32
CA LEU A 70 5.76 0.72 -11.40
C LEU A 70 6.05 -0.76 -11.10
N SER A 71 5.27 -1.36 -10.20
CA SER A 71 5.42 -2.77 -9.80
C SER A 71 4.12 -3.25 -9.17
N SER A 72 3.56 -4.35 -9.64
CA SER A 72 2.35 -4.92 -9.04
C SER A 72 2.34 -6.43 -9.24
N ASP A 73 1.86 -7.13 -8.22
CA ASP A 73 1.50 -8.54 -8.30
C ASP A 73 0.07 -8.80 -7.80
N PHE A 74 -0.73 -7.73 -7.76
CA PHE A 74 -2.14 -7.74 -7.39
C PHE A 74 -2.93 -8.78 -8.18
N ARG A 75 -3.83 -9.47 -7.48
CA ARG A 75 -4.80 -10.39 -8.06
C ARG A 75 -6.12 -10.28 -7.31
N ASP A 76 -7.22 -10.21 -8.06
CA ASP A 76 -8.57 -10.22 -7.51
C ASP A 76 -8.85 -11.50 -6.70
N GLY A 77 -9.81 -11.40 -5.76
CA GLY A 77 -10.34 -12.56 -5.03
C GLY A 77 -9.68 -12.87 -3.68
N CYS A 78 -8.81 -12.01 -3.16
CA CYS A 78 -8.25 -12.17 -1.80
C CYS A 78 -9.23 -11.64 -0.74
N LEU A 79 -9.98 -12.51 -0.07
CA LEU A 79 -10.83 -12.18 1.08
C LEU A 79 -10.01 -12.12 2.39
N ASN A 80 -10.56 -11.47 3.41
CA ASN A 80 -10.01 -11.41 4.77
C ASN A 80 -8.57 -10.87 4.80
N ILE A 81 -8.38 -9.71 4.18
CA ILE A 81 -7.10 -8.98 4.17
C ILE A 81 -7.32 -7.52 4.59
N HIS A 82 -6.34 -6.97 5.30
CA HIS A 82 -6.18 -5.53 5.42
C HIS A 82 -5.40 -5.02 4.20
N VAL A 83 -5.95 -4.04 3.50
CA VAL A 83 -5.26 -3.30 2.45
C VAL A 83 -4.79 -1.99 3.06
N VAL A 84 -3.48 -1.86 3.21
CA VAL A 84 -2.86 -0.62 3.65
C VAL A 84 -2.33 0.10 2.43
N SER A 85 -2.67 1.38 2.30
CA SER A 85 -2.06 2.28 1.34
C SER A 85 -1.23 3.32 2.06
N VAL A 86 -0.03 3.60 1.55
CA VAL A 86 0.86 4.64 2.07
C VAL A 86 1.44 5.45 0.92
N GLY A 87 1.70 6.73 1.15
CA GLY A 87 2.28 7.63 0.16
C GLY A 87 3.39 8.50 0.75
N ILE A 88 4.42 8.76 -0.07
CA ILE A 88 5.52 9.68 0.24
C ILE A 88 5.76 10.58 -0.98
N GLU A 89 5.78 11.90 -0.75
CA GLU A 89 6.19 12.91 -1.72
C GLU A 89 7.70 12.84 -1.94
N ASP A 90 8.08 12.92 -3.23
CA ASP A 90 9.46 12.87 -3.75
C ASP A 90 10.52 12.35 -2.76
N PRO A 91 10.61 11.02 -2.56
CA PRO A 91 11.53 10.47 -1.59
C PRO A 91 13.01 10.61 -2.00
N GLY A 92 13.35 11.14 -3.19
CA GLY A 92 14.71 11.02 -3.74
C GLY A 92 15.01 9.59 -4.16
N ALA A 93 14.16 9.02 -4.99
CA ALA A 93 14.25 7.64 -5.46
C ALA A 93 15.63 7.29 -6.06
N GLY A 94 16.24 6.19 -5.61
CA GLY A 94 17.50 5.68 -6.19
C GLY A 94 18.77 6.26 -5.57
N VAL A 95 18.66 7.11 -4.55
CA VAL A 95 19.82 7.68 -3.82
C VAL A 95 20.51 6.62 -2.95
N LEU A 96 19.82 5.54 -2.58
CA LEU A 96 20.34 4.47 -1.73
C LEU A 96 20.31 3.11 -2.43
N ALA A 97 21.44 2.62 -2.92
CA ALA A 97 21.56 1.23 -3.38
C ALA A 97 22.13 0.32 -2.28
N MET A 98 21.50 -0.82 -2.03
CA MET A 98 22.01 -1.82 -1.09
C MET A 98 22.77 -2.94 -1.80
N SER A 99 23.72 -3.56 -1.10
CA SER A 99 24.29 -4.83 -1.52
C SER A 99 23.24 -5.95 -1.50
N ALA A 100 23.48 -7.05 -2.20
CA ALA A 100 22.56 -8.19 -2.18
C ALA A 100 22.36 -8.77 -0.76
N THR A 101 23.40 -8.77 0.07
CA THR A 101 23.34 -9.25 1.45
C THR A 101 22.49 -8.32 2.32
N ASP A 102 22.73 -7.01 2.23
CA ASP A 102 21.97 -6.02 3.00
C ASP A 102 20.51 -5.98 2.57
N LEU A 103 20.24 -6.14 1.27
CA LEU A 103 18.89 -6.18 0.74
C LEU A 103 18.12 -7.39 1.26
N ARG A 104 18.76 -8.56 1.39
CA ARG A 104 18.14 -9.75 2.00
C ARG A 104 17.82 -9.52 3.47
N LYS A 105 18.76 -8.97 4.24
CA LYS A 105 18.56 -8.63 5.65
C LYS A 105 17.40 -7.63 5.80
N PHE A 106 17.42 -6.56 5.01
CA PHE A 106 16.35 -5.56 4.99
C PHE A 106 14.99 -6.17 4.66
N THR A 107 14.92 -7.06 3.66
CA THR A 107 13.69 -7.76 3.28
C THR A 107 13.14 -8.59 4.44
N HIS A 108 14.02 -9.34 5.12
CA HIS A 108 13.64 -10.12 6.29
C HIS A 108 13.13 -9.22 7.42
N ASP A 109 13.88 -8.18 7.80
CA ASP A 109 13.52 -7.29 8.90
C ASP A 109 12.24 -6.50 8.62
N PHE A 110 12.01 -6.14 7.35
CA PHE A 110 10.74 -5.54 6.91
C PHE A 110 9.57 -6.54 6.99
N GLY A 111 9.80 -7.79 6.61
CA GLY A 111 8.84 -8.89 6.76
C GLY A 111 8.43 -9.13 8.22
N VAL A 112 9.39 -9.11 9.14
CA VAL A 112 9.13 -9.25 10.59
C VAL A 112 8.22 -8.13 11.09
N ASP A 113 8.46 -6.87 10.70
CA ASP A 113 7.58 -5.77 11.10
C ASP A 113 6.16 -5.96 10.54
N LEU A 114 6.03 -6.39 9.28
CA LEU A 114 4.72 -6.68 8.66
C LEU A 114 3.98 -7.82 9.37
N ASP A 115 4.70 -8.82 9.86
CA ASP A 115 4.13 -9.92 10.65
C ASP A 115 3.63 -9.46 12.03
N GLU A 116 4.23 -8.44 12.63
CA GLU A 116 3.69 -7.82 13.84
C GLU A 116 2.47 -6.96 13.53
N ILE A 117 2.52 -6.18 12.45
CA ILE A 117 1.41 -5.32 12.03
C ILE A 117 0.17 -6.16 11.70
N ARG A 118 0.30 -7.28 11.00
CA ARG A 118 -0.85 -8.11 10.59
C ARG A 118 -1.61 -8.78 11.75
N LYS A 119 -1.06 -8.75 12.97
CA LYS A 119 -1.73 -9.22 14.20
C LYS A 119 -2.63 -8.15 14.81
N LEU A 120 -2.50 -6.90 14.37
CA LEU A 120 -3.30 -5.78 14.84
C LEU A 120 -4.71 -5.84 14.23
N GLY A 121 -5.69 -5.35 14.98
CA GLY A 121 -7.00 -5.06 14.44
C GLY A 121 -6.96 -3.85 13.50
N LYS A 122 -8.06 -3.61 12.79
CA LYS A 122 -8.19 -2.48 11.86
C LYS A 122 -7.93 -1.14 12.55
N GLU A 123 -8.53 -0.94 13.73
CA GLU A 123 -8.43 0.30 14.49
C GLU A 123 -6.99 0.55 14.95
N GLU A 124 -6.28 -0.47 15.42
CA GLU A 124 -4.88 -0.36 15.80
C GLU A 124 -3.96 -0.13 14.59
N MET A 125 -4.24 -0.73 13.44
CA MET A 125 -3.54 -0.40 12.20
C MET A 125 -3.78 1.06 11.80
N GLU A 126 -5.02 1.53 11.80
CA GLU A 126 -5.35 2.92 11.49
C GLU A 126 -4.61 3.89 12.41
N CYS A 127 -4.57 3.59 13.72
CA CYS A 127 -3.79 4.36 14.68
C CYS A 127 -2.28 4.32 14.37
N LEU A 128 -1.73 3.13 14.08
CA LEU A 128 -0.31 2.96 13.74
C LEU A 128 0.09 3.81 12.53
N PHE A 129 -0.70 3.74 11.46
CA PHE A 129 -0.44 4.50 10.24
C PHE A 129 -0.69 6.00 10.41
N GLY A 130 -1.66 6.37 11.26
CA GLY A 130 -1.82 7.75 11.74
C GLY A 130 -0.57 8.28 12.43
N TRP A 131 0.01 7.52 13.37
CA TRP A 131 1.24 7.92 14.06
C TRP A 131 2.46 7.99 13.15
N LEU A 132 2.56 7.12 12.14
CA LEU A 132 3.61 7.20 11.13
C LEU A 132 3.53 8.52 10.35
N ARG A 133 2.32 8.98 10.02
CA ARG A 133 2.10 10.28 9.38
C ARG A 133 2.41 11.44 10.33
N ASP A 134 1.96 11.38 11.58
CA ASP A 134 2.22 12.42 12.58
C ASP A 134 3.73 12.56 12.88
N ALA A 135 4.48 11.46 12.79
CA ALA A 135 5.94 11.45 12.89
C ALA A 135 6.67 11.92 11.63
N GLY A 136 5.95 12.31 10.57
CA GLY A 136 6.52 12.74 9.29
C GLY A 136 7.22 11.61 8.52
N MET A 137 6.86 10.35 8.80
CA MET A 137 7.43 9.20 8.09
C MET A 137 6.67 8.90 6.79
N LEU A 138 5.41 9.31 6.71
CA LEU A 138 4.51 9.17 5.58
C LEU A 138 3.79 10.51 5.35
N ASP A 139 3.48 10.82 4.10
CA ASP A 139 2.63 11.97 3.75
C ASP A 139 1.16 11.56 3.65
N TYR A 140 0.92 10.30 3.27
CA TYR A 140 -0.39 9.72 3.13
C TYR A 140 -0.45 8.30 3.72
N SER A 141 -1.60 7.96 4.31
CA SER A 141 -1.92 6.60 4.70
C SER A 141 -3.42 6.36 4.79
N ASP A 142 -3.87 5.18 4.38
CA ASP A 142 -5.25 4.70 4.56
C ASP A 142 -5.27 3.18 4.76
N VAL A 143 -6.22 2.68 5.55
CA VAL A 143 -6.38 1.27 5.90
C VAL A 143 -7.80 0.82 5.59
N LEU A 144 -7.92 -0.08 4.63
CA LEU A 144 -9.18 -0.63 4.17
C LEU A 144 -9.25 -2.12 4.53
N LEU A 145 -10.45 -2.59 4.84
CA LEU A 145 -10.72 -4.02 4.93
C LEU A 145 -11.24 -4.48 3.57
N ASN A 146 -10.54 -5.41 2.91
CA ASN A 146 -11.06 -5.94 1.65
C ASN A 146 -12.20 -6.91 1.95
N GLN A 147 -13.43 -6.40 1.85
CA GLN A 147 -14.65 -7.19 2.07
C GLN A 147 -15.28 -7.69 0.77
N VAL A 148 -14.69 -7.44 -0.41
CA VAL A 148 -15.33 -7.80 -1.70
C VAL A 148 -15.44 -9.32 -1.80
N PRO A 149 -16.63 -9.93 -1.65
CA PRO A 149 -16.78 -11.38 -1.76
C PRO A 149 -16.36 -11.80 -3.16
N ALA A 150 -15.58 -12.88 -3.28
CA ALA A 150 -15.41 -13.53 -4.57
C ALA A 150 -16.81 -14.01 -5.00
N TYR A 151 -17.47 -13.25 -5.88
CA TYR A 151 -18.69 -13.71 -6.52
C TYR A 151 -18.32 -14.87 -7.44
N ILE A 152 -18.35 -16.08 -6.88
CA ILE A 152 -18.31 -17.33 -7.63
C ILE A 152 -19.68 -17.44 -8.31
N ASN A 153 -19.72 -17.00 -9.57
CA ASN A 153 -20.80 -17.08 -10.57
C ASN A 153 -22.01 -16.14 -10.38
N LEU A 154 -22.16 -15.10 -11.23
CA LEU A 154 -23.12 -14.99 -12.36
C LEU A 154 -23.09 -13.54 -12.96
N PRO A 155 -23.74 -13.29 -14.13
CA PRO A 155 -23.16 -12.94 -15.43
C PRO A 155 -22.99 -11.42 -15.71
N GLU A 156 -22.22 -11.10 -16.76
CA GLU A 156 -22.15 -9.84 -17.53
C GLU A 156 -23.10 -8.70 -17.12
N ALA A 157 -22.79 -7.98 -16.03
CA ALA A 157 -23.52 -6.75 -15.71
C ALA A 157 -22.75 -5.80 -14.78
N LEU A 158 -21.42 -5.72 -14.85
CA LEU A 158 -20.66 -4.66 -14.15
C LEU A 158 -19.50 -4.10 -14.98
N ALA A 159 -19.69 -4.03 -16.30
CA ALA A 159 -18.97 -3.06 -17.13
C ALA A 159 -19.50 -1.66 -16.82
N GLN A 160 -19.16 -1.12 -15.64
CA GLN A 160 -19.32 0.29 -15.24
C GLN A 160 -18.79 0.48 -13.80
N ILE A 161 -17.48 0.52 -13.65
CA ILE A 161 -16.88 1.31 -12.57
C ILE A 161 -16.44 2.62 -13.24
N PRO A 162 -16.96 3.80 -12.84
CA PRO A 162 -16.56 5.06 -13.45
C PRO A 162 -15.08 5.32 -13.18
N LEU A 163 -14.28 5.27 -14.25
CA LEU A 163 -12.97 5.87 -14.32
C LEU A 163 -13.16 7.37 -14.04
N MET A 164 -12.62 7.90 -12.94
CA MET A 164 -12.52 9.35 -12.75
C MET A 164 -11.50 9.89 -13.76
N THR A 165 -11.93 10.10 -15.01
CA THR A 165 -11.20 10.88 -15.99
C THR A 165 -11.67 12.32 -15.93
N ARG A 166 -10.84 13.17 -15.32
CA ARG A 166 -10.77 14.58 -15.70
C ARG A 166 -10.29 14.65 -17.15
N THR A 167 -10.98 15.42 -17.98
CA THR A 167 -10.43 16.00 -19.23
C THR A 167 -11.23 17.26 -19.59
N PRO A 168 -10.72 18.16 -20.45
CA PRO A 168 -10.68 19.59 -20.18
C PRO A 168 -11.62 20.43 -21.07
N VAL A 169 -11.62 21.72 -20.77
CA VAL A 169 -12.28 22.86 -21.44
C VAL A 169 -12.04 22.88 -22.97
N THR A 170 -13.03 23.25 -23.80
CA THR A 170 -13.08 24.50 -24.63
C THR A 170 -14.19 24.47 -25.72
N LYS A 171 -14.93 25.60 -25.79
CA LYS A 171 -15.74 26.23 -26.88
C LYS A 171 -16.13 25.43 -28.14
N SER A 172 -17.39 25.57 -28.59
CA SER A 172 -17.74 26.36 -29.79
C SER A 172 -19.25 26.48 -30.02
N ILE A 173 -19.60 27.63 -30.60
CA ILE A 173 -20.88 28.22 -31.03
C ILE A 173 -21.55 27.42 -32.17
N ALA A 174 -22.89 27.42 -32.26
CA ALA A 174 -23.69 27.95 -33.40
C ALA A 174 -25.13 27.39 -33.55
N HIS A 175 -26.09 28.33 -33.44
CA HIS A 175 -27.20 28.63 -34.35
C HIS A 175 -28.40 27.69 -34.66
N SER A 176 -29.58 28.35 -34.60
CA SER A 176 -30.81 28.28 -35.43
C SER A 176 -31.79 27.10 -35.24
N THR A 177 -32.95 27.28 -34.57
CA THR A 177 -34.29 27.80 -35.02
C THR A 177 -35.09 26.87 -35.96
N PRO A 178 -36.42 27.04 -36.14
CA PRO A 178 -37.52 27.09 -35.16
C PRO A 178 -38.72 26.21 -35.60
N SER A 179 -39.75 26.09 -34.76
CA SER A 179 -41.18 26.04 -35.14
C SER A 179 -42.03 26.29 -33.91
#